data_AF-A0A9Q4TP28-F1
#
_entry.id   AF-A0A9Q4TP28-F1
#
_cell.length_a   1.000
_cell.length_b   1.000
_cell.length_c   1.000
_cell.angle_alpha   90.00
_cell.angle_beta   90.00
_cell.angle_gamma   90.00
#
_symmetry.space_group_name_H-M   'P 1'
#
loop_
_entity.id
_entity.type
_entity.pdbx_description
1 polymer ?
#
loop_
_entity_poly.entity_id
_entity_poly.type
_entity_poly.pdbx_seq_one_letter_code
_entity_poly.pdbx_strand_id
1 'polypeptide(L)' 'MEVKIYLSGQKNPVIYSGDRIDILDFQMNGVKYKQIRYFKKGFSKSELIEVGAIKKIMK' A
#
# COMPACT_ATOMS: atom_id res chain seq x y z
N MET A 1 1.28 -3.86 -13.31
CA MET A 1 0.84 -4.55 -12.08
C MET A 1 -0.22 -3.72 -11.38
N GLU A 2 -1.17 -4.37 -10.71
CA GLU A 2 -2.21 -3.72 -9.91
C GLU A 2 -2.21 -4.35 -8.51
N VAL A 3 -2.38 -3.54 -7.47
CA VAL A 3 -2.58 -4.02 -6.10
C VAL A 3 -3.78 -3.30 -5.50
N LYS A 4 -4.69 -4.07 -4.90
CA LYS A 4 -5.87 -3.58 -4.18
C LYS A 4 -5.64 -3.75 -2.69
N ILE A 5 -5.73 -2.65 -1.95
CA ILE A 5 -5.65 -2.64 -0.50
C ILE A 5 -7.02 -2.29 0.06
N TYR A 6 -7.59 -3.23 0.80
CA TYR A 6 -8.88 -3.07 1.46
C TYR A 6 -8.64 -2.51 2.86
N LEU A 7 -9.12 -1.28 3.10
CA LEU A 7 -8.97 -0.61 4.38
C LEU A 7 -10.21 -0.81 5.26
N SER A 8 -9.99 -0.88 6.56
CA SER A 8 -11.06 -0.86 7.55
C SER A 8 -11.85 0.43 7.46
N GLY A 9 -13.19 0.33 7.47
CA GLY A 9 -14.08 1.49 7.35
C GLY A 9 -14.31 2.01 5.93
N GLN A 10 -13.61 1.49 4.91
CA GLN A 10 -13.82 1.87 3.51
C GLN A 10 -14.54 0.75 2.73
N LYS A 11 -15.52 1.14 1.91
CA LYS A 11 -16.26 0.19 1.04
C LYS A 11 -15.43 -0.22 -0.19
N ASN A 12 -14.67 0.71 -0.74
CA ASN A 12 -13.87 0.49 -1.94
C ASN A 12 -12.39 0.32 -1.56
N PRO A 13 -11.63 -0.55 -2.25
CA PRO A 13 -10.21 -0.69 -2.03
C PRO A 13 -9.45 0.53 -2.58
N VAL A 14 -8.30 0.82 -2.01
CA VAL A 14 -7.29 1.70 -2.61
C VAL A 14 -6.56 0.89 -3.68
N ILE A 15 -6.51 1.42 -4.90
CA ILE A 15 -5.93 0.75 -6.05
C ILE A 15 -4.60 1.42 -6.41
N TYR A 16 -3.51 0.66 -6.32
CA TYR A 16 -2.20 1.05 -6.80
C TYR A 16 -1.95 0.40 -8.15
N SER A 17 -1.61 1.18 -9.17
CA SER A 17 -1.29 0.70 -10.51
C SER A 17 0.03 1.27 -10.99
N GLY A 18 0.88 0.41 -11.53
CA GLY A 18 2.21 0.79 -11.99
C GLY A 18 2.97 -0.34 -12.68
N ASP A 19 4.12 0.02 -13.24
CA ASP A 19 5.07 -0.89 -13.88
C ASP A 19 5.68 -1.84 -12.83
N ARG A 20 5.96 -1.33 -11.63
CA ARG A 20 6.38 -2.09 -10.45
C ARG A 20 5.62 -1.61 -9.20
N ILE A 21 5.29 -2.54 -8.32
CA ILE A 21 4.73 -2.24 -7.00
C ILE A 21 5.49 -3.05 -5.94
N ASP A 22 6.10 -2.35 -4.99
CA ASP A 22 6.80 -2.94 -3.85
C ASP A 22 5.98 -2.71 -2.57
N ILE A 23 5.82 -3.76 -1.76
CA ILE A 23 5.11 -3.72 -0.48
C ILE A 23 6.09 -4.17 0.60
N LEU A 24 6.48 -3.26 1.48
CA LEU A 24 7.49 -3.49 2.50
C LEU A 24 6.87 -3.37 3.89
N ASP A 25 7.36 -4.18 4.83
CA ASP A 25 7.10 -3.98 6.25
C ASP A 25 7.95 -2.82 6.78
N PHE A 26 7.32 -1.92 7.51
CA PHE A 26 7.97 -0.75 8.08
C PHE A 26 7.48 -0.53 9.51
N GLN A 27 8.36 -0.04 10.39
CA GLN A 27 8.00 0.32 11.75
C GLN A 27 8.56 1.70 12.07
N MET A 28 7.71 2.57 12.62
CA MET A 28 8.09 3.92 13.02
C MET A 28 7.45 4.25 14.36
N ASN A 29 8.25 4.69 15.32
CA ASN A 29 7.80 5.04 16.67
C ASN A 29 6.92 3.96 17.32
N GLY A 30 7.29 2.68 17.14
CA GLY A 30 6.55 1.54 17.68
C GLY A 30 5.33 1.11 16.86
N VAL A 31 4.84 1.93 15.92
CA VAL A 31 3.67 1.62 15.07
C VAL A 31 4.12 0.88 13.81
N LYS A 32 3.40 -0.19 13.44
CA LYS A 32 3.67 -1.01 12.25
C LYS A 32 2.88 -0.49 11.04
N TYR A 33 3.57 -0.36 9.92
CA TYR A 33 3.04 0.09 8.64
C TYR A 33 3.40 -0.90 7.53
N LYS A 34 2.60 -0.90 6.47
CA LYS A 34 3.03 -1.33 5.13
C LYS A 34 3.41 -0.10 4.34
N GLN A 35 4.63 -0.06 3.82
CA GLN A 35 5.04 0.94 2.84
C GLN A 35 4.72 0.42 1.43
N ILE A 36 3.90 1.16 0.70
CA ILE A 36 3.51 0.85 -0.68
C ILE A 36 4.25 1.79 -1.61
N ARG A 37 5.13 1.24 -2.43
CA ARG A 37 5.88 2.00 -3.45
C ARG A 37 5.37 1.58 -4.82
N TYR A 38 4.91 2.52 -5.62
CA TYR A 38 4.48 2.23 -6.98
C TYR A 38 5.22 3.13 -7.98
N PHE A 39 5.64 2.51 -9.08
CA PHE A 39 6.44 3.13 -10.13
C PHE A 39 5.60 3.15 -11.40
N LYS A 40 5.45 4.31 -12.02
CA LYS A 40 4.64 4.47 -13.24
C LYS A 40 5.27 5.51 -14.15
N LYS A 41 5.68 5.10 -15.35
CA LYS A 41 6.20 6.00 -16.40
C LYS A 41 7.33 6.92 -15.90
N GLY A 42 8.30 6.38 -15.16
CA GLY A 42 9.44 7.12 -14.63
C GLY A 42 9.17 7.90 -13.34
N PHE A 43 7.94 7.95 -12.85
CA PHE A 43 7.60 8.51 -11.54
C PHE A 43 7.52 7.40 -10.49
N SER A 44 7.87 7.73 -9.25
CA SER A 44 7.65 6.87 -8.10
C SER A 44 6.89 7.63 -7.02
N LYS A 45 5.97 6.94 -6.35
CA LYS A 45 5.28 7.46 -5.17
C LYS A 45 5.27 6.39 -4.09
N SER A 46 5.38 6.85 -2.85
CA SER A 46 5.42 5.99 -1.66
C SER A 46 4.36 6.45 -0.68
N GLU A 47 3.63 5.50 -0.10
CA GLU A 47 2.62 5.74 0.92
C GLU A 47 2.82 4.78 2.09
N LEU A 48 2.48 5.23 3.29
CA LEU A 48 2.49 4.42 4.50
C LEU A 48 1.04 4.17 4.92
N ILE A 49 0.71 2.91 5.16
CA ILE A 49 -0.59 2.50 5.66
C ILE A 49 -0.38 1.71 6.94
N GLU A 50 -1.01 2.13 8.04
CA GLU A 50 -0.96 1.39 9.30
C GLU A 50 -1.48 -0.03 9.12
N VAL A 51 -0.75 -1.02 9.65
CA VAL A 51 -1.14 -2.43 9.53
C VAL A 51 -2.52 -2.68 10.11
N GLY A 52 -2.87 -2.00 11.22
CA GLY A 52 -4.20 -2.11 11.84
C GLY A 52 -5.35 -1.60 10.97
N ALA A 53 -5.07 -0.73 9.99
CA ALA A 53 -6.06 -0.22 9.05
C ALA A 53 -6.26 -1.16 7.84
N ILE A 54 -5.39 -2.14 7.61
CA ILE A 54 -5.44 -3.03 6.44
C ILE A 54 -6.24 -4.30 6.78
N LYS A 55 -7.33 -4.54 6.04
CA LYS A 55 -8.08 -5.80 6.10
C LYS A 55 -7.47 -6.87 5.21
N LYS A 56 -7.11 -6.50 3.99
CA LYS A 56 -6.63 -7.44 2.97
C LYS A 56 -5.80 -6.71 1.91
N ILE A 57 -4.77 -7.39 1.40
CA ILE A 57 -4.01 -6.97 0.22
C ILE A 57 -4.22 -8.02 -0.85
N MET A 58 -4.59 -7.60 -2.06
CA MET A 58 -4.74 -8.46 -3.24
C MET A 58 -3.86 -7.94 -4.37
N LYS A 59 -3.11 -8.84 -4.99
CA LYS A 59 -2.23 -8.57 -6.14
C LYS A 59 -2.88 -9.07 -7.42
#